data_AF-A0A954S5C7-F1
#
_entry.id   AF-A0A954S5C7-F1
#
_cell.length_a   1.000
_cell.length_b   1.000
_cell.length_c   1.000
_cell.angle_alpha   90.00
_cell.angle_beta   90.00
_cell.angle_gamma   90.00
#
_symmetry.space_group_name_H-M   'P 1'
#
loop_
_entity.id
_entity.type
_entity.pdbx_description
1 polymer ?
#
loop_
_entity_poly.entity_id
_entity_poly.type
_entity_poly.pdbx_seq_one_letter_code
_entity_poly.pdbx_strand_id
1 'polypeptide(L)'
;MAEDTIIQWCDDTVNPIMGCSGCELFRKPRQITTKIDQALIKLKVKGWERGTAWKLFSDLIDEVFQKIDTPGIGHINAVTTTNIFHLKGEFSERVARNHGGDAGAIAQRIIKRSLKCYAAKLHLNRGYNIQKPNRKVKKGYAPTFEQVTQFPGRMEQAARKSDLLGQPRSSKPWMNGLPRLIFVSDMGDALSHRDDFAFLCNELEHTQTENGKRHLWLWLTKRPEVMRDFGRRIGGFPDNICAMTTVTSRSTLSRVEMLRKTDAHVRGLSLEPLWSDVADQLDLTGIDWVIVGGESGAKDDVAAFPIEWALDVQTLCREQGVAYFCKQLGRCPTRNSEEFSLQDLLHGGDWDEWDSDLRVREFPEQFHTYRQSEI
;
A
#
# COMPACT_ATOMS: atom_id res chain seq x y z
N MET A 1 8.77 0.43 -12.41
CA MET A 1 8.98 1.88 -12.35
C MET A 1 7.88 2.52 -13.16
N ALA A 2 7.26 3.56 -12.63
CA ALA A 2 6.34 4.41 -13.37
C ALA A 2 6.98 5.79 -13.44
N GLU A 3 7.10 6.31 -14.66
CA GLU A 3 7.53 7.69 -14.92
C GLU A 3 6.29 8.59 -14.93
N ASP A 4 6.42 9.80 -14.41
CA ASP A 4 5.33 10.78 -14.33
C ASP A 4 4.08 10.20 -13.67
N THR A 5 4.26 9.64 -12.47
CA THR A 5 3.18 8.95 -11.77
C THR A 5 2.00 9.87 -11.48
N ILE A 6 0.79 9.32 -11.39
CA ILE A 6 -0.40 10.07 -10.98
C ILE A 6 -0.43 10.40 -9.47
N ILE A 7 0.51 9.86 -8.70
CA ILE A 7 0.65 10.14 -7.27
C ILE A 7 1.06 11.59 -7.09
N GLN A 8 0.28 12.34 -6.31
CA GLN A 8 0.39 13.80 -6.22
C GLN A 8 1.63 14.28 -5.45
N TRP A 9 2.21 13.43 -4.60
CA TRP A 9 3.32 13.81 -3.71
C TRP A 9 4.70 13.32 -4.17
N CYS A 10 4.81 12.68 -5.33
CA CYS A 10 6.09 12.26 -5.91
C CYS A 10 6.08 12.33 -7.44
N ASP A 11 7.25 12.37 -8.07
CA ASP A 11 7.42 12.43 -9.52
C ASP A 11 7.42 11.03 -10.17
N ASP A 12 8.09 10.08 -9.53
CA ASP A 12 8.25 8.71 -10.03
C ASP A 12 8.05 7.66 -8.95
N THR A 13 7.94 6.40 -9.38
CA THR A 13 7.97 5.25 -8.48
C THR A 13 9.01 4.20 -8.89
N VAL A 14 9.62 3.56 -7.89
CA VAL A 14 10.60 2.47 -8.05
C VAL A 14 10.27 1.34 -7.08
N ASN A 15 10.51 0.10 -7.50
CA ASN A 15 10.26 -1.07 -6.66
C ASN A 15 11.44 -2.02 -6.78
N PRO A 16 12.48 -1.92 -5.93
CA PRO A 16 13.59 -2.88 -5.94
C PRO A 16 13.09 -4.30 -5.64
N ILE A 17 11.99 -4.43 -4.91
CA ILE A 17 11.32 -5.68 -4.59
C ILE A 17 9.82 -5.53 -4.87
N MET A 18 9.20 -6.57 -5.42
CA MET A 18 7.75 -6.65 -5.64
C MET A 18 7.15 -7.76 -4.78
N GLY A 19 5.90 -7.57 -4.36
CA GLY A 19 5.21 -8.52 -3.48
C GLY A 19 5.27 -8.12 -2.00
N CYS A 20 4.61 -8.91 -1.16
CA CYS A 20 4.55 -8.72 0.29
C CYS A 20 4.15 -10.02 1.00
N SER A 21 4.74 -10.26 2.17
CA SER A 21 4.51 -11.45 3.02
C SER A 21 3.19 -11.42 3.82
N GLY A 22 2.32 -10.43 3.58
CA GLY A 22 1.02 -10.29 4.23
C GLY A 22 0.97 -9.22 5.32
N CYS A 23 -0.20 -8.59 5.46
CA CYS A 23 -0.52 -7.58 6.48
C CYS A 23 -2.03 -7.55 6.74
N GLU A 24 -2.51 -6.56 7.49
CA GLU A 24 -3.94 -6.35 7.75
C GLU A 24 -4.75 -6.07 6.47
N LEU A 25 -4.10 -5.53 5.44
CA LEU A 25 -4.69 -5.20 4.13
C LEU A 25 -4.62 -6.36 3.12
N PHE A 26 -3.67 -7.29 3.32
CA PHE A 26 -3.46 -8.48 2.51
C PHE A 26 -3.28 -9.68 3.45
N ARG A 27 -4.41 -10.21 3.95
CA ARG A 27 -4.38 -11.23 5.00
C ARG A 27 -3.81 -12.55 4.49
N LYS A 28 -3.14 -13.27 5.38
CA LYS A 28 -2.64 -14.62 5.09
C LYS A 28 -3.81 -15.59 4.90
N PRO A 29 -3.63 -16.68 4.13
CA PRO A 29 -4.72 -17.59 3.76
C PRO A 29 -5.49 -18.13 4.97
N ARG A 30 -4.75 -18.57 6.00
CA ARG A 30 -5.34 -19.08 7.26
C ARG A 30 -6.22 -18.06 7.97
N GLN A 31 -5.88 -16.77 7.92
CA GLN A 31 -6.68 -15.72 8.55
C GLN A 31 -8.01 -15.54 7.80
N ILE A 32 -8.01 -15.68 6.47
CA ILE A 32 -9.21 -15.58 5.65
C ILE A 32 -10.12 -16.79 5.90
N THR A 33 -9.59 -18.01 5.81
CA THR A 33 -10.37 -19.24 6.00
C THR A 33 -10.94 -19.32 7.42
N THR A 34 -10.17 -18.93 8.44
CA THR A 34 -10.65 -18.89 9.83
C THR A 34 -11.82 -17.92 10.02
N LYS A 35 -11.79 -16.75 9.35
CA LYS A 35 -12.90 -15.80 9.41
C LYS A 35 -14.17 -16.34 8.75
N ILE A 36 -14.03 -17.07 7.65
CA ILE A 36 -15.16 -17.76 7.00
C ILE A 36 -15.74 -18.79 7.96
N ASP A 37 -14.89 -19.65 8.54
CA ASP A 37 -15.33 -20.68 9.48
C ASP A 37 -16.06 -20.07 10.69
N GLN A 38 -15.47 -19.06 11.32
CA GLN A 38 -16.10 -18.36 12.46
C GLN A 38 -17.46 -17.77 12.11
N ALA A 39 -17.60 -17.16 10.93
CA ALA A 39 -18.86 -16.56 10.50
C ALA A 39 -19.95 -17.61 10.26
N LEU A 40 -19.62 -18.70 9.55
CA LEU A 40 -20.59 -19.73 9.18
C LEU A 40 -20.94 -20.64 10.38
N ILE A 41 -20.01 -20.89 11.29
CA ILE A 41 -20.29 -21.53 12.59
C ILE A 41 -21.23 -20.67 13.43
N LYS A 42 -20.98 -19.36 13.52
CA LYS A 42 -21.84 -18.43 14.29
C LYS A 42 -23.28 -18.42 13.77
N LEU A 43 -23.46 -18.60 12.46
CA LEU A 43 -24.77 -18.69 11.80
C LEU A 43 -25.38 -20.09 11.84
N LYS A 44 -24.72 -21.06 12.50
CA LYS A 44 -25.17 -22.45 12.63
C LYS A 44 -25.43 -23.12 11.27
N VAL A 45 -24.60 -22.80 10.28
CA VAL A 45 -24.68 -23.43 8.95
C VAL A 45 -24.46 -24.94 9.10
N LYS A 46 -25.43 -25.74 8.65
CA LYS A 46 -25.43 -27.19 8.83
C LYS A 46 -24.19 -27.82 8.18
N GLY A 47 -23.49 -28.66 8.95
CA GLY A 47 -22.29 -29.37 8.49
C GLY A 47 -21.05 -28.50 8.30
N TRP A 48 -21.07 -27.24 8.77
CA TRP A 48 -19.88 -26.38 8.77
C TRP A 48 -19.14 -26.46 10.10
N GLU A 49 -17.84 -26.72 10.05
CA GLU A 49 -16.97 -26.80 11.23
C GLU A 49 -15.66 -26.05 11.01
N ARG A 50 -14.83 -25.99 12.06
CA ARG A 50 -13.52 -25.34 11.96
C ARG A 50 -12.64 -26.12 10.98
N GLY A 51 -12.09 -25.44 9.97
CA GLY A 51 -11.26 -26.04 8.95
C GLY A 51 -12.01 -26.39 7.65
N THR A 52 -13.34 -26.34 7.64
CA THR A 52 -14.15 -26.60 6.43
C THR A 52 -13.75 -25.67 5.28
N ALA A 53 -13.58 -24.37 5.52
CA ALA A 53 -13.14 -23.43 4.49
C ALA A 53 -11.79 -23.83 3.87
N TRP A 54 -10.82 -24.22 4.70
CA TRP A 54 -9.49 -24.61 4.23
C TRP A 54 -9.55 -25.87 3.37
N LYS A 55 -10.30 -26.88 3.81
CA LYS A 55 -10.48 -28.13 3.07
C LYS A 55 -11.12 -27.87 1.70
N LEU A 56 -12.23 -27.13 1.68
CA LEU A 56 -12.93 -26.79 0.43
C LEU A 56 -12.05 -26.01 -0.55
N PHE A 57 -11.19 -25.10 -0.06
CA PHE A 57 -10.21 -24.44 -0.92
C PHE A 57 -9.14 -25.39 -1.42
N SER A 58 -8.63 -26.29 -0.58
CA SER A 58 -7.64 -27.29 -0.98
C SER A 58 -8.18 -28.15 -2.13
N ASP A 59 -9.37 -28.73 -1.94
CA ASP A 59 -10.02 -29.59 -2.93
C ASP A 59 -10.23 -28.83 -4.26
N LEU A 60 -10.74 -27.59 -4.18
CA LEU A 60 -10.96 -26.75 -5.36
C LEU A 60 -9.65 -26.41 -6.09
N ILE A 61 -8.59 -26.12 -5.35
CA ILE A 61 -7.28 -25.79 -5.91
C ILE A 61 -6.67 -27.01 -6.58
N ASP A 62 -6.73 -28.19 -5.95
CA ASP A 62 -6.25 -29.44 -6.54
C ASP A 62 -6.98 -29.74 -7.87
N GLU A 63 -8.32 -29.59 -7.89
CA GLU A 63 -9.15 -29.80 -9.09
C GLU A 63 -8.79 -28.84 -10.24
N VAL A 64 -8.49 -27.58 -9.94
CA VAL A 64 -8.12 -26.59 -10.95
C VAL A 64 -6.67 -26.78 -11.39
N PHE A 65 -5.77 -27.09 -10.45
CA PHE A 65 -4.35 -27.28 -10.73
C PHE A 65 -4.07 -28.47 -11.64
N GLN A 66 -4.80 -29.59 -11.46
CA GLN A 66 -4.68 -30.78 -12.31
C GLN A 66 -5.02 -30.53 -13.79
N LYS A 67 -5.75 -29.44 -14.09
CA LYS A 67 -6.12 -29.05 -15.46
C LYS A 67 -5.08 -28.13 -16.12
N ILE A 68 -3.98 -27.84 -15.44
CA ILE A 68 -2.91 -26.98 -15.96
C ILE A 68 -1.85 -27.86 -16.63
N ASP A 69 -1.81 -27.87 -17.96
CA ASP A 69 -0.86 -28.69 -18.73
C ASP A 69 0.61 -28.32 -18.46
N THR A 70 0.90 -27.03 -18.25
CA THR A 70 2.26 -26.54 -18.03
C THR A 70 2.27 -25.48 -16.92
N PRO A 71 2.42 -25.89 -15.65
CA PRO A 71 2.39 -24.95 -14.54
C PRO A 71 3.65 -24.07 -14.53
N GLY A 72 3.46 -22.74 -14.56
CA GLY A 72 4.53 -21.78 -14.33
C GLY A 72 4.79 -21.57 -12.84
N ILE A 73 5.84 -20.81 -12.50
CA ILE A 73 6.31 -20.60 -11.12
C ILE A 73 5.27 -19.95 -10.18
N GLY A 74 4.24 -19.29 -10.72
CA GLY A 74 3.13 -18.74 -9.93
C GLY A 74 1.86 -19.58 -9.90
N HIS A 75 1.82 -20.73 -10.58
CA HIS A 75 0.76 -21.73 -10.39
C HIS A 75 1.13 -22.58 -9.17
N ILE A 76 0.64 -22.19 -8.00
CA ILE A 76 0.94 -22.86 -6.74
C ILE A 76 -0.21 -23.81 -6.40
N ASN A 77 0.07 -25.10 -6.25
CA ASN A 77 -0.90 -26.07 -5.75
C ASN A 77 -1.00 -26.02 -4.21
N ALA A 78 -1.50 -24.92 -3.68
CA ALA A 78 -1.72 -24.74 -2.25
C ALA A 78 -2.76 -23.64 -1.99
N VAL A 79 -3.31 -23.61 -0.77
CA VAL A 79 -4.21 -22.53 -0.31
C VAL A 79 -3.39 -21.25 -0.08
N THR A 80 -3.23 -20.48 -1.15
CA THR A 80 -2.56 -19.17 -1.16
C THR A 80 -3.59 -18.04 -1.22
N THR A 81 -3.19 -16.82 -0.89
CA THR A 81 -4.12 -15.68 -0.87
C THR A 81 -4.49 -15.28 -2.29
N THR A 82 -3.53 -15.41 -3.22
CA THR A 82 -3.78 -15.27 -4.66
C THR A 82 -4.81 -16.28 -5.15
N ASN A 83 -4.66 -17.57 -4.82
CA ASN A 83 -5.61 -18.60 -5.23
C ASN A 83 -7.00 -18.39 -4.62
N ILE A 84 -7.08 -18.06 -3.33
CA ILE A 84 -8.36 -17.70 -2.66
C ILE A 84 -9.07 -16.59 -3.43
N PHE A 85 -8.33 -15.56 -3.87
CA PHE A 85 -8.94 -14.44 -4.59
C PHE A 85 -9.45 -14.83 -5.97
N HIS A 86 -8.68 -15.59 -6.77
CA HIS A 86 -9.12 -16.02 -8.10
C HIS A 86 -10.33 -16.95 -7.97
N LEU A 87 -10.25 -17.93 -7.08
CA LEU A 87 -11.27 -18.97 -6.90
C LEU A 87 -12.47 -18.55 -6.03
N LYS A 88 -12.54 -17.30 -5.55
CA LYS A 88 -13.64 -16.83 -4.68
C LYS A 88 -15.04 -17.04 -5.26
N GLY A 89 -15.18 -17.03 -6.58
CA GLY A 89 -16.46 -17.29 -7.27
C GLY A 89 -16.85 -18.76 -7.17
N GLU A 90 -16.00 -19.65 -7.67
CA GLU A 90 -16.18 -21.11 -7.61
C GLU A 90 -16.33 -21.62 -6.17
N PHE A 91 -15.56 -21.05 -5.22
CA PHE A 91 -15.70 -21.35 -3.80
C PHE A 91 -17.08 -20.95 -3.27
N SER A 92 -17.53 -19.73 -3.58
CA SER A 92 -18.86 -19.23 -3.18
C SER A 92 -19.98 -20.11 -3.72
N GLU A 93 -19.89 -20.53 -4.99
CA GLU A 93 -20.86 -21.42 -5.62
C GLU A 93 -20.88 -22.81 -4.98
N ARG A 94 -19.69 -23.36 -4.68
CA ARG A 94 -19.56 -24.66 -3.99
C ARG A 94 -20.15 -24.61 -2.58
N VAL A 95 -19.86 -23.55 -1.82
CA VAL A 95 -20.46 -23.32 -0.50
C VAL A 95 -21.98 -23.16 -0.63
N ALA A 96 -22.46 -22.38 -1.60
CA ALA A 96 -23.88 -22.18 -1.82
C ALA A 96 -24.63 -23.50 -2.11
N ARG A 97 -24.03 -24.36 -2.95
CA ARG A 97 -24.58 -25.67 -3.30
C ARG A 97 -24.64 -26.62 -2.11
N ASN A 98 -23.60 -26.65 -1.28
CA ASN A 98 -23.46 -27.62 -0.20
C ASN A 98 -24.13 -27.17 1.11
N HIS A 99 -24.23 -25.85 1.32
CA HIS A 99 -24.58 -25.26 2.62
C HIS A 99 -25.60 -24.10 2.55
N GLY A 100 -26.12 -23.78 1.36
CA GLY A 100 -27.14 -22.74 1.15
C GLY A 100 -26.59 -21.41 0.62
N GLY A 101 -27.39 -20.70 -0.19
CA GLY A 101 -26.99 -19.49 -0.91
C GLY A 101 -26.39 -18.38 -0.03
N ASP A 102 -26.98 -18.14 1.14
CA ASP A 102 -26.49 -17.14 2.09
C ASP A 102 -25.07 -17.44 2.59
N ALA A 103 -24.74 -18.72 2.83
CA ALA A 103 -23.41 -19.12 3.26
C ALA A 103 -22.35 -18.80 2.18
N GLY A 104 -22.68 -19.04 0.90
CA GLY A 104 -21.82 -18.68 -0.23
C GLY A 104 -21.59 -17.17 -0.31
N ALA A 105 -22.66 -16.38 -0.27
CA ALA A 105 -22.59 -14.92 -0.32
C ALA A 105 -21.75 -14.33 0.84
N ILE A 106 -21.90 -14.88 2.04
CA ILE A 106 -21.13 -14.47 3.23
C ILE A 106 -19.65 -14.79 3.07
N ALA A 107 -19.32 -16.00 2.62
CA ALA A 107 -17.94 -16.39 2.37
C ALA A 107 -17.28 -15.47 1.32
N GLN A 108 -17.96 -15.20 0.21
CA GLN A 108 -17.45 -14.32 -0.83
C GLN A 108 -17.21 -12.90 -0.32
N ARG A 109 -18.12 -12.36 0.49
CA ARG A 109 -17.99 -11.04 1.12
C ARG A 109 -16.78 -10.98 2.06
N ILE A 110 -16.52 -12.02 2.84
CA ILE A 110 -15.37 -12.10 3.75
C ILE A 110 -14.05 -12.12 2.96
N ILE A 111 -13.99 -12.83 1.83
CA ILE A 111 -12.81 -12.85 0.96
C ILE A 111 -12.53 -11.46 0.41
N LYS A 112 -13.54 -10.81 -0.19
CA LYS A 112 -13.41 -9.45 -0.74
C LYS A 112 -12.92 -8.45 0.31
N ARG A 113 -13.52 -8.46 1.51
CA ARG A 113 -13.14 -7.58 2.63
C ARG A 113 -11.78 -7.91 3.27
N SER A 114 -11.19 -9.05 2.94
CA SER A 114 -9.87 -9.45 3.44
C SER A 114 -8.70 -9.03 2.55
N LEU A 115 -9.00 -8.46 1.38
CA LEU A 115 -8.03 -8.05 0.37
C LEU A 115 -8.27 -6.61 -0.05
N LYS A 116 -7.82 -5.69 0.80
CA LYS A 116 -7.92 -4.24 0.60
C LYS A 116 -6.64 -3.62 0.04
N CYS A 117 -5.49 -4.30 0.16
CA CYS A 117 -4.20 -3.80 -0.32
C CYS A 117 -4.23 -3.52 -1.83
N TYR A 118 -4.00 -2.27 -2.22
CA TYR A 118 -3.94 -1.84 -3.62
C TYR A 118 -2.87 -2.60 -4.41
N ALA A 119 -1.63 -2.67 -3.89
CA ALA A 119 -0.53 -3.41 -4.50
C ALA A 119 -0.87 -4.89 -4.73
N ALA A 120 -1.56 -5.52 -3.78
CA ALA A 120 -2.07 -6.88 -3.94
C ALA A 120 -3.10 -6.98 -5.06
N LYS A 121 -4.15 -6.14 -5.04
CA LYS A 121 -5.19 -6.10 -6.09
C LYS A 121 -4.58 -5.94 -7.49
N LEU A 122 -3.56 -5.09 -7.61
CA LEU A 122 -2.84 -4.87 -8.85
C LEU A 122 -2.12 -6.14 -9.32
N HIS A 123 -1.43 -6.84 -8.43
CA HIS A 123 -0.78 -8.13 -8.71
C HIS A 123 -1.79 -9.23 -9.06
N LEU A 124 -2.92 -9.30 -8.37
CA LEU A 124 -3.97 -10.30 -8.65
C LEU A 124 -4.47 -10.19 -10.09
N ASN A 125 -4.47 -8.99 -10.66
CA ASN A 125 -4.85 -8.71 -12.04
C ASN A 125 -3.72 -8.87 -13.07
N ARG A 126 -2.45 -8.80 -12.65
CA ARG A 126 -1.27 -8.71 -13.55
C ARG A 126 -0.26 -9.88 -13.43
N GLY A 127 -0.33 -10.67 -12.36
CA GLY A 127 0.53 -11.82 -12.05
C GLY A 127 0.05 -13.14 -12.69
N TYR A 128 0.38 -14.28 -12.10
CA TYR A 128 -0.20 -15.59 -12.45
C TYR A 128 -1.65 -15.71 -11.93
N ASN A 129 -2.47 -16.50 -12.62
CA ASN A 129 -3.85 -16.81 -12.21
C ASN A 129 -4.13 -18.28 -12.48
N ILE A 130 -4.43 -19.03 -11.43
CA ILE A 130 -4.64 -20.47 -11.50
C ILE A 130 -5.83 -20.87 -12.42
N GLN A 131 -6.85 -20.01 -12.56
CA GLN A 131 -7.98 -20.21 -13.47
C GLN A 131 -7.68 -19.80 -14.92
N LYS A 132 -6.59 -19.07 -15.15
CA LYS A 132 -6.17 -18.58 -16.48
C LYS A 132 -4.70 -18.91 -16.69
N PRO A 133 -4.33 -20.20 -16.78
CA PRO A 133 -2.93 -20.62 -16.76
C PRO A 133 -2.09 -20.05 -17.91
N ASN A 134 -2.72 -19.74 -19.04
CA ASN A 134 -2.05 -19.14 -20.21
C ASN A 134 -1.93 -17.61 -20.13
N ARG A 135 -2.35 -16.97 -19.01
CA ARG A 135 -2.21 -15.51 -18.82
C ARG A 135 -0.73 -15.13 -18.76
N LYS A 136 -0.30 -14.25 -19.65
CA LYS A 136 1.04 -13.67 -19.61
C LYS A 136 1.17 -12.73 -18.40
N VAL A 137 2.16 -12.99 -17.55
CA VAL A 137 2.52 -12.09 -16.44
C VAL A 137 3.09 -10.79 -17.00
N LYS A 138 2.62 -9.65 -16.48
CA LYS A 138 3.14 -8.35 -16.90
C LYS A 138 4.59 -8.19 -16.42
N LYS A 139 5.48 -7.76 -17.32
CA LYS A 139 6.90 -7.54 -17.01
C LYS A 139 7.03 -6.66 -15.77
N GLY A 140 7.89 -7.09 -14.85
CA GLY A 140 8.21 -6.36 -13.64
C GLY A 140 7.29 -6.62 -12.44
N TYR A 141 6.30 -7.52 -12.57
CA TYR A 141 5.51 -8.03 -11.44
C TYR A 141 6.15 -9.30 -10.87
N ALA A 142 5.98 -9.52 -9.57
CA ALA A 142 6.21 -10.83 -8.97
C ALA A 142 5.25 -11.88 -9.58
N PRO A 143 5.62 -13.18 -9.58
CA PRO A 143 4.74 -14.24 -10.06
C PRO A 143 3.35 -14.21 -9.40
N THR A 144 3.32 -14.19 -8.07
CA THR A 144 2.13 -13.89 -7.26
C THR A 144 2.51 -12.88 -6.20
N PHE A 145 1.53 -12.22 -5.56
CA PHE A 145 1.86 -11.12 -4.64
C PHE A 145 2.61 -11.59 -3.38
N GLU A 146 2.32 -12.80 -2.90
CA GLU A 146 3.00 -13.43 -1.78
C GLU A 146 4.38 -14.02 -2.13
N GLN A 147 4.71 -14.16 -3.42
CA GLN A 147 6.05 -14.54 -3.88
C GLN A 147 6.93 -13.30 -4.02
N VAL A 148 7.44 -12.81 -2.88
CA VAL A 148 8.35 -11.66 -2.84
C VAL A 148 9.51 -11.87 -3.82
N THR A 149 9.71 -10.92 -4.74
CA THR A 149 10.63 -11.05 -5.87
C THR A 149 11.53 -9.81 -5.96
N GLN A 150 12.85 -10.03 -5.93
CA GLN A 150 13.87 -9.01 -6.11
C GLN A 150 14.03 -8.64 -7.59
N PHE A 151 14.27 -7.37 -7.88
CA PHE A 151 14.50 -6.83 -9.22
C PHE A 151 15.75 -5.94 -9.23
N PRO A 152 16.94 -6.54 -9.43
CA PRO A 152 18.21 -5.82 -9.41
C PRO A 152 18.29 -4.68 -10.43
N GLY A 153 18.98 -3.60 -10.07
CA GLY A 153 19.29 -2.46 -10.93
C GLY A 153 18.13 -1.49 -11.13
N ARG A 154 17.00 -1.64 -10.42
CA ARG A 154 15.88 -0.70 -10.54
C ARG A 154 16.19 0.63 -9.85
N MET A 155 16.85 0.59 -8.69
CA MET A 155 17.28 1.83 -8.02
C MET A 155 18.34 2.57 -8.86
N GLU A 156 19.24 1.84 -9.52
CA GLU A 156 20.21 2.42 -10.45
C GLU A 156 19.53 3.14 -11.62
N GLN A 157 18.55 2.49 -12.25
CA GLN A 157 17.80 3.08 -13.37
C GLN A 157 17.02 4.33 -12.92
N ALA A 158 16.44 4.31 -11.72
CA ALA A 158 15.77 5.46 -11.14
C ALA A 158 16.76 6.61 -10.83
N ALA A 159 17.96 6.31 -10.33
CA ALA A 159 18.98 7.32 -10.03
C ALA A 159 19.41 8.10 -11.28
N ARG A 160 19.45 7.43 -12.45
CA ARG A 160 19.80 8.04 -13.74
C ARG A 160 18.76 9.02 -14.29
N LYS A 161 17.59 9.17 -13.64
CA LYS A 161 16.59 10.18 -14.03
C LYS A 161 17.15 11.59 -13.97
N SER A 162 16.58 12.47 -14.79
CA SER A 162 16.98 13.88 -14.83
C SER A 162 16.73 14.55 -13.49
N ASP A 163 17.59 15.50 -13.14
CA ASP A 163 17.34 16.39 -12.02
C ASP A 163 16.13 17.28 -12.31
N LEU A 164 15.31 17.52 -11.30
CA LEU A 164 14.14 18.41 -11.36
C LEU A 164 14.27 19.62 -10.42
N LEU A 165 15.39 19.78 -9.72
CA LEU A 165 15.64 20.95 -8.91
C LEU A 165 15.54 22.23 -9.76
N GLY A 166 14.75 23.20 -9.30
CA GLY A 166 14.46 24.44 -10.03
C GLY A 166 13.59 24.29 -11.29
N GLN A 167 13.15 23.08 -11.65
CA GLN A 167 12.29 22.85 -12.80
C GLN A 167 10.80 22.97 -12.43
N PRO A 168 9.99 23.68 -13.25
CA PRO A 168 8.56 23.76 -13.02
C PRO A 168 7.85 22.45 -13.41
N ARG A 169 6.81 22.11 -12.65
CA ARG A 169 5.92 20.95 -12.85
C ARG A 169 4.51 21.47 -13.10
N SER A 170 4.05 21.40 -14.35
CA SER A 170 2.72 21.90 -14.73
C SER A 170 1.58 21.14 -14.06
N SER A 171 1.71 19.82 -13.93
CA SER A 171 0.68 18.95 -13.33
C SER A 171 0.76 18.84 -11.81
N LYS A 172 1.88 19.28 -11.20
CA LYS A 172 2.13 19.22 -9.75
C LYS A 172 2.83 20.49 -9.25
N PRO A 173 2.22 21.67 -9.42
CA PRO A 173 2.88 22.95 -9.13
C PRO A 173 3.30 23.10 -7.66
N TRP A 174 2.64 22.41 -6.72
CA TRP A 174 3.02 22.37 -5.29
C TRP A 174 4.38 21.70 -5.04
N MET A 175 4.96 20.99 -6.02
CA MET A 175 6.31 20.41 -5.94
C MET A 175 7.39 21.30 -6.57
N ASN A 176 7.03 22.47 -7.12
CA ASN A 176 7.99 23.36 -7.75
C ASN A 176 9.10 23.78 -6.79
N GLY A 177 10.34 23.83 -7.29
CA GLY A 177 11.52 24.15 -6.51
C GLY A 177 12.09 22.97 -5.72
N LEU A 178 11.39 21.84 -5.61
CA LEU A 178 11.93 20.63 -4.99
C LEU A 178 12.78 19.81 -5.98
N PRO A 179 13.79 19.06 -5.48
CA PRO A 179 14.43 17.98 -6.22
C PRO A 179 13.41 16.96 -6.73
N ARG A 180 13.83 16.01 -7.55
CA ARG A 180 12.91 14.92 -7.96
C ARG A 180 12.58 14.04 -6.75
N LEU A 181 11.29 13.77 -6.52
CA LEU A 181 10.82 12.90 -5.44
C LEU A 181 10.47 11.51 -6.01
N ILE A 182 11.13 10.45 -5.53
CA ILE A 182 10.96 9.07 -6.03
C ILE A 182 10.37 8.19 -4.92
N PHE A 183 9.17 7.66 -5.14
CA PHE A 183 8.52 6.75 -4.21
C PHE A 183 9.03 5.31 -4.37
N VAL A 184 9.66 4.78 -3.32
CA VAL A 184 10.11 3.40 -3.21
C VAL A 184 8.98 2.50 -2.65
N SER A 185 8.60 1.46 -3.40
CA SER A 185 7.62 0.41 -3.05
C SER A 185 6.13 0.75 -3.22
N ASP A 186 5.74 1.49 -4.25
CA ASP A 186 4.31 1.78 -4.55
C ASP A 186 3.47 0.53 -4.88
N MET A 187 4.10 -0.53 -5.38
CA MET A 187 3.46 -1.79 -5.76
C MET A 187 3.88 -2.97 -4.90
N GLY A 188 4.47 -2.75 -3.73
CA GLY A 188 4.95 -3.83 -2.87
C GLY A 188 5.26 -3.35 -1.46
N ASP A 189 6.15 -4.07 -0.80
CA ASP A 189 6.80 -3.61 0.42
C ASP A 189 8.21 -4.19 0.43
N ALA A 190 9.21 -3.41 0.03
CA ALA A 190 10.59 -3.91 -0.03
C ALA A 190 11.13 -4.31 1.34
N LEU A 191 10.55 -3.81 2.43
CA LEU A 191 10.93 -4.16 3.80
C LEU A 191 9.97 -5.20 4.39
N SER A 192 9.46 -6.10 3.54
CA SER A 192 8.50 -7.13 3.94
C SER A 192 9.09 -8.21 4.85
N HIS A 193 10.41 -8.44 4.79
CA HIS A 193 11.17 -9.34 5.66
C HIS A 193 12.65 -8.97 5.69
N ARG A 194 13.40 -9.50 6.68
CA ARG A 194 14.82 -9.19 6.90
C ARG A 194 15.77 -9.90 5.93
N ASP A 195 15.31 -10.99 5.31
CA ASP A 195 16.13 -11.81 4.42
C ASP A 195 16.62 -11.06 3.17
N ASP A 196 15.95 -9.96 2.80
CA ASP A 196 16.30 -9.13 1.65
C ASP A 196 17.35 -8.05 1.97
N PHE A 197 17.81 -7.93 3.21
CA PHE A 197 18.70 -6.84 3.61
C PHE A 197 19.99 -6.77 2.78
N ALA A 198 20.60 -7.91 2.44
CA ALA A 198 21.79 -7.92 1.61
C ALA A 198 21.54 -7.34 0.21
N PHE A 199 20.42 -7.72 -0.41
CA PHE A 199 20.00 -7.19 -1.70
C PHE A 199 19.67 -5.69 -1.63
N LEU A 200 18.95 -5.27 -0.58
CA LEU A 200 18.59 -3.87 -0.39
C LEU A 200 19.79 -2.97 -0.10
N CYS A 201 20.84 -3.47 0.58
CA CYS A 201 22.09 -2.73 0.75
C CYS A 201 22.68 -2.38 -0.63
N ASN A 202 22.79 -3.37 -1.54
CA ASN A 202 23.30 -3.15 -2.89
C ASN A 202 22.43 -2.16 -3.69
N GLU A 203 21.10 -2.31 -3.63
CA GLU A 203 20.20 -1.37 -4.32
C GLU A 203 20.27 0.05 -3.72
N LEU A 204 20.49 0.19 -2.41
CA LEU A 204 20.56 1.48 -1.73
C LEU A 204 21.81 2.27 -2.10
N GLU A 205 22.94 1.63 -2.43
CA GLU A 205 24.17 2.30 -2.87
C GLU A 205 23.90 3.28 -4.03
N HIS A 206 22.97 2.95 -4.92
CA HIS A 206 22.61 3.80 -6.06
C HIS A 206 21.99 5.13 -5.66
N THR A 207 21.36 5.21 -4.48
CA THR A 207 20.81 6.47 -3.93
C THR A 207 21.89 7.45 -3.51
N GLN A 208 23.13 6.97 -3.29
CA GLN A 208 24.28 7.75 -2.84
C GLN A 208 25.30 8.05 -3.94
N THR A 209 25.05 7.60 -5.18
CA THR A 209 25.83 8.03 -6.34
C THR A 209 25.58 9.51 -6.66
N GLU A 210 26.46 10.14 -7.44
CA GLU A 210 26.24 11.52 -7.95
C GLU A 210 24.87 11.68 -8.61
N ASN A 211 24.43 10.67 -9.37
CA ASN A 211 23.12 10.67 -9.98
C ASN A 211 21.98 10.54 -8.97
N GLY A 212 22.15 9.69 -7.95
CA GLY A 212 21.14 9.37 -6.95
C GLY A 212 20.94 10.45 -5.88
N LYS A 213 22.01 11.17 -5.52
CA LYS A 213 21.96 12.32 -4.61
C LYS A 213 21.16 13.49 -5.16
N ARG A 214 20.80 13.48 -6.45
CA ARG A 214 19.94 14.53 -7.01
C ARG A 214 18.48 14.39 -6.62
N HIS A 215 18.10 13.25 -6.05
CA HIS A 215 16.72 12.88 -5.77
C HIS A 215 16.47 12.67 -4.29
N LEU A 216 15.24 12.95 -3.86
CA LEU A 216 14.70 12.55 -2.56
C LEU A 216 13.95 11.23 -2.71
N TRP A 217 14.33 10.23 -1.94
CA TRP A 217 13.78 8.87 -2.01
C TRP A 217 12.80 8.64 -0.87
N LEU A 218 11.52 8.52 -1.20
CA LEU A 218 10.43 8.37 -0.25
C LEU A 218 10.18 6.88 -0.03
N TRP A 219 10.67 6.32 1.07
CA TRP A 219 10.57 4.88 1.32
C TRP A 219 9.44 4.59 2.31
N LEU A 220 8.32 4.08 1.79
CA LEU A 220 7.15 3.73 2.60
C LEU A 220 7.09 2.22 2.87
N THR A 221 6.83 1.86 4.13
CA THR A 221 6.59 0.46 4.52
C THR A 221 5.39 0.34 5.47
N LYS A 222 4.89 -0.89 5.66
CA LYS A 222 3.95 -1.23 6.75
C LYS A 222 4.65 -1.90 7.93
N ARG A 223 5.98 -2.05 7.85
CA ARG A 223 6.84 -2.73 8.83
C ARG A 223 7.98 -1.80 9.28
N PRO A 224 7.66 -0.70 9.97
CA PRO A 224 8.68 0.24 10.46
C PRO A 224 9.71 -0.43 11.39
N GLU A 225 9.37 -1.55 12.04
CA GLU A 225 10.33 -2.36 12.80
C GLU A 225 11.40 -3.03 11.93
N VAL A 226 11.05 -3.43 10.70
CA VAL A 226 12.01 -3.97 9.72
C VAL A 226 12.83 -2.83 9.13
N MET A 227 12.19 -1.69 8.84
CA MET A 227 12.89 -0.47 8.39
C MET A 227 13.93 0.00 9.40
N ARG A 228 13.58 0.04 10.69
CA ARG A 228 14.49 0.39 11.77
C ARG A 228 15.70 -0.53 11.81
N ASP A 229 15.47 -1.85 11.73
CA ASP A 229 16.55 -2.83 11.77
C ASP A 229 17.44 -2.72 10.52
N PHE A 230 16.86 -2.40 9.36
CA PHE A 230 17.61 -2.11 8.15
C PHE A 230 18.45 -0.83 8.30
N GLY A 231 17.87 0.26 8.80
CA GLY A 231 18.56 1.51 9.11
C GLY A 231 19.76 1.29 10.04
N ARG A 232 19.59 0.51 11.11
CA ARG A 232 20.70 0.12 12.00
C ARG A 232 21.80 -0.66 11.29
N ARG A 233 21.44 -1.55 10.36
CA ARG A 233 22.40 -2.35 9.58
C ARG A 233 23.26 -1.48 8.67
N ILE A 234 22.68 -0.44 8.07
CA ILE A 234 23.39 0.47 7.15
C ILE A 234 24.08 1.64 7.87
N GLY A 235 23.94 1.75 9.19
CA GLY A 235 24.54 2.83 9.99
C GLY A 235 23.75 4.15 9.98
N GLY A 236 22.44 4.08 9.72
CA GLY A 236 21.55 5.23 9.56
C GLY A 236 21.14 5.45 8.11
N PHE A 237 19.92 5.95 7.87
CA PHE A 237 19.50 6.31 6.52
C PHE A 237 20.20 7.61 6.08
N PRO A 238 20.67 7.68 4.82
CA PRO A 238 21.19 8.93 4.26
C PRO A 238 20.16 10.06 4.24
N ASP A 239 20.62 11.31 4.24
CA ASP A 239 19.78 12.52 4.33
C ASP A 239 18.75 12.65 3.19
N ASN A 240 19.02 12.04 2.03
CA ASN A 240 18.11 12.05 0.89
C ASN A 240 17.10 10.90 0.90
N ILE A 241 17.03 10.11 1.98
CA ILE A 241 16.00 9.09 2.19
C ILE A 241 15.00 9.58 3.25
N CYS A 242 13.73 9.72 2.85
CA CYS A 242 12.63 9.92 3.77
C CYS A 242 12.07 8.56 4.21
N ALA A 243 12.20 8.24 5.49
CA ALA A 243 11.69 7.01 6.08
C ALA A 243 10.20 7.17 6.41
N MET A 244 9.33 6.32 5.85
CA MET A 244 7.89 6.48 6.01
C MET A 244 7.18 5.20 6.45
N THR A 245 6.08 5.36 7.20
CA THR A 245 5.18 4.24 7.53
C THR A 245 3.72 4.54 7.25
N THR A 246 2.97 3.50 6.86
CA THR A 246 1.51 3.58 6.69
C THR A 246 0.78 3.38 8.02
N VAL A 247 -0.16 4.26 8.34
CA VAL A 247 -1.14 4.11 9.43
C VAL A 247 -2.53 4.21 8.81
N THR A 248 -3.37 3.19 8.96
CA THR A 248 -4.71 3.17 8.36
C THR A 248 -5.83 3.32 9.39
N SER A 249 -5.51 3.14 10.68
CA SER A 249 -6.47 3.23 11.78
C SER A 249 -5.76 3.33 13.13
N ARG A 250 -6.53 3.58 14.20
CA ARG A 250 -6.05 3.56 15.60
C ARG A 250 -5.27 2.28 15.94
N SER A 251 -5.69 1.13 15.39
CA SER A 251 -5.01 -0.16 15.61
C SER A 251 -3.58 -0.24 15.07
N THR A 252 -3.18 0.70 14.22
CA THR A 252 -1.85 0.76 13.60
C THR A 252 -0.98 1.90 14.11
N LEU A 253 -1.43 2.67 15.12
CA LEU A 253 -0.69 3.80 15.68
C LEU A 253 0.67 3.40 16.28
N SER A 254 0.82 2.17 16.76
CA SER A 254 2.11 1.65 17.24
C SER A 254 3.23 1.67 16.18
N ARG A 255 2.89 1.83 14.89
CA ARG A 255 3.87 2.03 13.82
C ARG A 255 4.60 3.37 13.92
N VAL A 256 3.96 4.41 14.45
CA VAL A 256 4.56 5.75 14.62
C VAL A 256 5.72 5.67 15.62
N GLU A 257 5.47 5.03 16.77
CA GLU A 257 6.49 4.69 17.78
C GLU A 257 7.69 3.91 17.21
N MET A 258 7.44 2.99 16.29
CA MET A 258 8.52 2.24 15.65
C MET A 258 9.28 3.08 14.64
N LEU A 259 8.60 3.93 13.86
CA LEU A 259 9.23 4.82 12.88
C LEU A 259 10.16 5.83 13.57
N ARG A 260 9.77 6.39 14.72
CA ARG A 260 10.63 7.30 15.50
C ARG A 260 11.96 6.70 15.92
N LYS A 261 12.01 5.36 16.05
CA LYS A 261 13.24 4.62 16.39
C LYS A 261 14.15 4.38 15.18
N THR A 262 13.69 4.68 13.97
CA THR A 262 14.50 4.63 12.75
C THR A 262 15.39 5.86 12.69
N ASP A 263 16.67 5.65 12.47
CA ASP A 263 17.64 6.73 12.25
C ASP A 263 17.52 7.23 10.81
N ALA A 264 16.85 8.37 10.63
CA ALA A 264 16.59 9.02 9.36
C ALA A 264 16.42 10.53 9.59
N HIS A 265 16.86 11.34 8.63
CA HIS A 265 16.75 12.79 8.71
C HIS A 265 15.30 13.27 8.64
N VAL A 266 14.49 12.63 7.79
CA VAL A 266 13.06 12.95 7.62
C VAL A 266 12.22 11.68 7.86
N ARG A 267 11.19 11.81 8.68
CA ARG A 267 10.21 10.75 8.99
C ARG A 267 8.80 11.17 8.58
N GLY A 268 8.16 10.37 7.73
CA GLY A 268 6.83 10.66 7.22
C GLY A 268 5.77 9.62 7.59
N LEU A 269 4.53 10.07 7.75
CA LEU A 269 3.36 9.21 7.90
C LEU A 269 2.51 9.24 6.64
N SER A 270 2.11 8.06 6.21
CA SER A 270 1.08 7.88 5.18
C SER A 270 -0.19 7.41 5.89
N LEU A 271 -1.08 8.35 6.19
CA LEU A 271 -2.41 8.11 6.76
C LEU A 271 -3.40 7.78 5.63
N GLU A 272 -3.07 6.77 4.81
CA GLU A 272 -3.92 6.37 3.70
C GLU A 272 -3.98 4.86 3.41
N PRO A 273 -5.17 4.34 3.06
CA PRO A 273 -6.46 4.97 3.31
C PRO A 273 -6.71 5.10 4.82
N LEU A 274 -7.21 6.25 5.28
CA LEU A 274 -7.59 6.44 6.66
C LEU A 274 -9.00 5.85 6.90
N TRP A 275 -9.10 4.90 7.84
CA TRP A 275 -10.33 4.16 8.14
C TRP A 275 -10.89 4.41 9.54
N SER A 276 -10.21 5.22 10.33
CA SER A 276 -10.73 5.71 11.60
C SER A 276 -10.12 7.07 11.86
N ASP A 277 -10.84 7.93 12.58
CA ASP A 277 -10.22 9.07 13.24
C ASP A 277 -9.04 8.60 14.10
N VAL A 278 -7.94 9.35 14.06
CA VAL A 278 -6.71 9.09 14.80
C VAL A 278 -6.15 10.33 15.49
N ALA A 279 -6.68 11.53 15.21
CA ALA A 279 -6.01 12.78 15.57
C ALA A 279 -5.82 12.92 17.10
N ASP A 280 -6.82 12.50 17.87
CA ASP A 280 -6.81 12.53 19.34
C ASP A 280 -5.76 11.61 20.01
N GLN A 281 -5.22 10.63 19.28
CA GLN A 281 -4.23 9.67 19.79
C GLN A 281 -2.91 9.69 19.01
N LEU A 282 -2.81 10.54 17.99
CA LEU A 282 -1.65 10.59 17.12
C LEU A 282 -0.58 11.50 17.73
N ASP A 283 0.51 10.89 18.19
CA ASP A 283 1.71 11.59 18.62
C ASP A 283 2.63 11.85 17.41
N LEU A 284 2.79 13.11 17.01
CA LEU A 284 3.66 13.52 15.90
C LEU A 284 5.07 13.91 16.34
N THR A 285 5.45 13.70 17.61
CA THR A 285 6.80 14.03 18.09
C THR A 285 7.87 13.35 17.23
N GLY A 286 8.73 14.11 16.57
CA GLY A 286 9.79 13.57 15.69
C GLY A 286 9.28 13.01 14.36
N ILE A 287 8.10 13.44 13.92
CA ILE A 287 7.55 13.24 12.58
C ILE A 287 7.57 14.59 11.85
N ASP A 288 8.02 14.58 10.60
CA ASP A 288 8.22 15.79 9.80
C ASP A 288 7.13 15.98 8.73
N TRP A 289 6.45 14.90 8.35
CA TRP A 289 5.47 14.91 7.26
C TRP A 289 4.28 14.00 7.52
N VAL A 290 3.08 14.45 7.17
CA VAL A 290 1.87 13.65 7.21
C VAL A 290 1.10 13.78 5.90
N ILE A 291 0.90 12.65 5.22
CA ILE A 291 0.04 12.54 4.05
C ILE A 291 -1.28 11.91 4.48
N VAL A 292 -2.41 12.53 4.15
CA VAL A 292 -3.75 12.00 4.46
C VAL A 292 -4.52 11.73 3.18
N GLY A 293 -5.30 10.65 3.16
CA GLY A 293 -6.26 10.43 2.09
C GLY A 293 -7.26 9.30 2.31
N GLY A 294 -8.38 9.41 1.59
CA GLY A 294 -9.45 8.41 1.55
C GLY A 294 -9.16 7.21 0.64
N GLU A 295 -9.96 6.15 0.78
CA GLU A 295 -9.83 4.91 -0.02
C GLU A 295 -10.37 5.09 -1.44
N SER A 296 -9.54 4.80 -2.45
CA SER A 296 -9.96 4.72 -3.86
C SER A 296 -10.59 3.35 -4.16
N GLY A 297 -11.55 3.30 -5.09
CA GLY A 297 -12.14 2.04 -5.53
C GLY A 297 -13.62 2.13 -5.94
N ALA A 298 -14.28 0.98 -6.04
CA ALA A 298 -15.73 0.93 -6.25
C ALA A 298 -16.48 1.24 -4.94
N LYS A 299 -17.63 1.93 -5.03
CA LYS A 299 -18.41 2.42 -3.87
C LYS A 299 -18.72 1.31 -2.86
N ASP A 300 -19.07 0.11 -3.33
CA ASP A 300 -19.41 -1.03 -2.45
C ASP A 300 -18.22 -1.70 -1.73
N ASP A 301 -17.00 -1.38 -2.15
CA ASP A 301 -15.77 -2.03 -1.66
C ASP A 301 -14.92 -1.14 -0.75
N VAL A 302 -15.26 0.16 -0.64
CA VAL A 302 -14.49 1.17 0.11
C VAL A 302 -15.19 1.62 1.40
N ALA A 303 -14.44 2.13 2.36
CA ALA A 303 -15.00 2.77 3.54
C ALA A 303 -15.35 4.25 3.28
N ALA A 304 -16.31 4.78 4.03
CA ALA A 304 -16.56 6.22 4.07
C ALA A 304 -15.34 6.95 4.68
N PHE A 305 -15.09 8.17 4.20
CA PHE A 305 -14.02 9.05 4.68
C PHE A 305 -14.62 10.37 5.16
N PRO A 306 -14.90 10.51 6.47
CA PRO A 306 -15.25 11.79 7.06
C PRO A 306 -14.14 12.82 6.85
N ILE A 307 -14.47 13.91 6.17
CA ILE A 307 -13.57 15.02 5.87
C ILE A 307 -13.01 15.64 7.16
N GLU A 308 -13.80 15.61 8.22
CA GLU A 308 -13.41 16.06 9.55
C GLU A 308 -12.13 15.36 10.04
N TRP A 309 -11.93 14.07 9.71
CA TRP A 309 -10.69 13.37 10.08
C TRP A 309 -9.45 13.97 9.41
N ALA A 310 -9.58 14.49 8.19
CA ALA A 310 -8.48 15.18 7.50
C ALA A 310 -8.20 16.54 8.16
N LEU A 311 -9.25 17.28 8.49
CA LEU A 311 -9.17 18.61 9.14
C LEU A 311 -8.61 18.53 10.56
N ASP A 312 -8.95 17.48 11.31
CA ASP A 312 -8.43 17.24 12.66
C ASP A 312 -6.92 16.93 12.60
N VAL A 313 -6.50 16.08 11.65
CA VAL A 313 -5.07 15.80 11.43
C VAL A 313 -4.33 17.05 10.95
N GLN A 314 -4.92 17.84 10.05
CA GLN A 314 -4.34 19.10 9.57
C GLN A 314 -4.13 20.09 10.73
N THR A 315 -5.12 20.22 11.62
CA THR A 315 -5.03 21.07 12.82
C THR A 315 -3.89 20.61 13.72
N LEU A 316 -3.81 19.31 13.99
CA LEU A 316 -2.72 18.71 14.77
C LEU A 316 -1.34 18.97 14.15
N CYS A 317 -1.21 18.80 12.83
CA CYS A 317 0.04 19.06 12.11
C CYS A 317 0.46 20.53 12.23
N ARG A 318 -0.49 21.46 12.03
CA ARG A 318 -0.26 22.89 12.19
C ARG A 318 0.19 23.27 13.60
N GLU A 319 -0.43 22.69 14.62
CA GLU A 319 -0.07 22.94 16.03
C GLU A 319 1.33 22.43 16.40
N GLN A 320 1.80 21.38 15.74
CA GLN A 320 3.11 20.76 15.99
C GLN A 320 4.19 21.17 14.98
N GLY A 321 3.88 22.03 14.01
CA GLY A 321 4.83 22.45 12.97
C GLY A 321 5.23 21.33 12.01
N VAL A 322 4.34 20.37 11.77
CA VAL A 322 4.56 19.22 10.88
C VAL A 322 3.94 19.51 9.51
N ALA A 323 4.64 19.23 8.42
CA ALA A 323 4.11 19.46 7.08
C ALA A 323 2.92 18.54 6.79
N TYR A 324 1.82 19.11 6.28
CA TYR A 324 0.60 18.38 5.98
C TYR A 324 0.32 18.30 4.47
N PHE A 325 -0.03 17.10 3.99
CA PHE A 325 -0.39 16.88 2.60
C PHE A 325 -1.73 16.14 2.46
N CYS A 326 -2.77 16.86 2.05
CA CYS A 326 -4.03 16.24 1.63
C CYS A 326 -3.88 15.68 0.21
N LYS A 327 -3.81 14.35 0.10
CA LYS A 327 -3.59 13.69 -1.17
C LYS A 327 -4.88 13.61 -1.99
N GLN A 328 -5.94 13.07 -1.40
CA GLN A 328 -7.23 12.83 -2.05
C GLN A 328 -8.34 12.53 -1.03
N LEU A 329 -9.60 12.80 -1.37
CA LEU A 329 -10.75 12.51 -0.51
C LEU A 329 -11.28 11.08 -0.65
N GLY A 330 -10.83 10.33 -1.66
CA GLY A 330 -11.27 8.96 -1.91
C GLY A 330 -12.62 8.86 -2.61
N ARG A 331 -13.16 7.64 -2.66
CA ARG A 331 -14.41 7.34 -3.39
C ARG A 331 -15.69 7.75 -2.64
N CYS A 332 -15.65 7.74 -1.31
CA CYS A 332 -16.83 7.95 -0.45
C CYS A 332 -16.55 8.99 0.63
N PRO A 333 -16.19 10.24 0.27
CA PRO A 333 -16.05 11.29 1.26
C PRO A 333 -17.39 11.70 1.86
N THR A 334 -17.38 12.10 3.13
CA THR A 334 -18.56 12.63 3.81
C THR A 334 -18.21 13.90 4.56
N ARG A 335 -19.15 14.85 4.64
CA ARG A 335 -19.04 16.04 5.49
C ARG A 335 -20.34 16.16 6.28
N ASN A 336 -20.25 16.42 7.59
CA ASN A 336 -21.41 16.46 8.49
C ASN A 336 -22.31 15.21 8.40
N SER A 337 -21.70 14.03 8.22
CA SER A 337 -22.39 12.74 8.01
C SER A 337 -23.18 12.61 6.70
N GLU A 338 -23.05 13.55 5.77
CA GLU A 338 -23.68 13.51 4.44
C GLU A 338 -22.64 13.24 3.34
N GLU A 339 -23.05 12.66 2.21
CA GLU A 339 -22.16 12.39 1.07
C GLU A 339 -21.63 13.70 0.48
N PHE A 340 -20.29 13.83 0.43
CA PHE A 340 -19.65 14.98 -0.19
C PHE A 340 -19.54 14.71 -1.70
N SER A 341 -20.26 15.49 -2.51
CA SER A 341 -20.38 15.24 -3.94
C SER A 341 -19.10 15.63 -4.69
N LEU A 342 -18.53 14.68 -5.42
CA LEU A 342 -17.38 14.86 -6.32
C LEU A 342 -17.73 14.36 -7.72
N GLN A 343 -17.16 14.99 -8.74
CA GLN A 343 -17.13 14.56 -10.13
C GLN A 343 -16.07 13.47 -10.35
N ASP A 344 -14.89 13.56 -9.71
CA ASP A 344 -13.95 12.44 -9.65
C ASP A 344 -14.48 11.34 -8.71
N LEU A 345 -15.29 10.48 -9.32
CA LEU A 345 -15.91 9.34 -8.68
C LEU A 345 -14.95 8.15 -8.44
N LEU A 346 -13.64 8.28 -8.59
CA LEU A 346 -12.73 7.15 -8.36
C LEU A 346 -11.74 7.42 -7.24
N HIS A 347 -11.11 8.59 -7.27
CA HIS A 347 -10.00 8.93 -6.37
C HIS A 347 -10.34 10.13 -5.49
N GLY A 348 -11.19 11.03 -5.98
CA GLY A 348 -11.46 12.32 -5.34
C GLY A 348 -10.17 13.13 -5.21
N GLY A 349 -9.32 13.09 -6.25
CA GLY A 349 -7.96 13.64 -6.24
C GLY A 349 -7.84 15.05 -6.82
N ASP A 350 -8.87 15.53 -7.51
CA ASP A 350 -8.95 16.89 -8.03
C ASP A 350 -9.30 17.86 -6.91
N TRP A 351 -8.30 18.62 -6.48
CA TRP A 351 -8.43 19.59 -5.39
C TRP A 351 -9.28 20.81 -5.74
N ASP A 352 -9.57 21.06 -7.02
CA ASP A 352 -10.40 22.18 -7.44
C ASP A 352 -11.88 21.94 -7.09
N GLU A 353 -12.24 20.68 -6.86
CA GLU A 353 -13.54 20.25 -6.34
C GLU A 353 -13.68 20.42 -4.82
N TRP A 354 -12.58 20.61 -4.09
CA TRP A 354 -12.60 20.59 -2.63
C TRP A 354 -12.84 21.98 -2.05
N ASP A 355 -13.37 22.04 -0.84
CA ASP A 355 -13.36 23.27 -0.05
C ASP A 355 -11.92 23.75 0.20
N SER A 356 -11.72 25.07 0.31
CA SER A 356 -10.38 25.66 0.37
C SER A 356 -9.56 25.24 1.59
N ASP A 357 -10.23 24.86 2.68
CA ASP A 357 -9.61 24.32 3.90
C ASP A 357 -8.89 22.99 3.67
N LEU A 358 -9.31 22.21 2.67
CA LEU A 358 -8.73 20.91 2.31
C LEU A 358 -7.58 21.00 1.30
N ARG A 359 -7.40 22.15 0.64
CA ARG A 359 -6.42 22.34 -0.45
C ARG A 359 -5.01 22.61 0.06
N VAL A 360 -4.53 21.77 0.97
CA VAL A 360 -3.19 21.90 1.59
C VAL A 360 -2.28 20.75 1.16
N ARG A 361 -1.14 21.10 0.57
CA ARG A 361 -0.13 20.19 0.03
C ARG A 361 1.27 20.74 0.33
N GLU A 362 1.69 20.55 1.56
CA GLU A 362 2.99 20.99 2.07
C GLU A 362 4.01 19.85 2.03
N PHE A 363 5.28 20.22 2.00
CA PHE A 363 6.43 19.31 2.13
C PHE A 363 7.29 19.74 3.32
N PRO A 364 8.06 18.82 3.92
CA PRO A 364 8.98 19.14 5.00
C PRO A 364 9.99 20.21 4.60
N GLU A 365 10.35 21.09 5.53
CA GLU A 365 11.37 22.14 5.30
C GLU A 365 12.68 21.54 4.78
N GLN A 366 13.06 20.37 5.29
CA GLN A 366 14.26 19.63 4.90
C GLN A 366 14.29 19.30 3.40
N PHE A 367 13.12 19.14 2.75
CA PHE A 367 13.05 18.90 1.32
C PHE A 367 13.39 20.16 0.52
N HIS A 368 13.01 21.33 1.03
CA HIS A 368 13.29 22.62 0.41
C HIS A 368 14.75 23.05 0.60
N THR A 369 15.35 22.73 1.75
CA THR A 369 16.75 23.03 2.04
C THR A 369 17.71 22.02 1.42
N TYR A 370 17.23 20.84 1.02
CA TYR A 370 18.05 19.81 0.39
C TYR A 370 18.62 20.33 -0.93
N ARG A 371 19.96 20.44 -1.01
CA ARG A 371 20.69 20.98 -2.17
C ARG A 371 20.31 22.42 -2.52
N GLN A 372 19.76 23.20 -1.59
CA GLN A 372 19.37 24.59 -1.85
C GLN A 372 20.56 25.46 -2.27
N SER A 373 21.78 25.15 -1.82
CA SER A 373 23.00 25.86 -2.21
C SER A 373 23.40 25.68 -3.68
N GLU A 374 22.73 24.81 -4.43
CA GLU A 374 22.97 24.56 -5.85
C GLU A 374 22.06 25.38 -6.77
N ILE A 375 21.09 26.11 -6.20
CA ILE A 375 20.21 27.08 -6.87
C ILE A 375 20.78 28.47 -6.67
#